data_AF-R5KQS7-F1
#
_entry.id   AF-R5KQS7-F1
#
_cell.length_a   1.000
_cell.length_b   1.000
_cell.length_c   1.000
_cell.angle_alpha   90.00
_cell.angle_beta   90.00
_cell.angle_gamma   90.00
#
_symmetry.space_group_name_H-M   'P 1'
#
loop_
_entity.id
_entity.type
_entity.pdbx_description
1 polymer ?
#
loop_
_entity_poly.entity_id
_entity_poly.type
_entity_poly.pdbx_seq_one_letter_code
_entity_poly.pdbx_strand_id
1 'polypeptide(L)'
;MNSGVYSRLFSLFDTVGLGGAEGSRDRAELKAYAAAVSAALGRAEQALSEVFTDTMGEEGILMYCDLLNMDRGATQQETKENIIRRLSEGFFFMSRQEFREKEIGTPGYHYTVENLQEKVHVSPVNQETLAAFSDLYNNDYPAFFAPQFTGAGLTFDFLDSLDYRWFESDRLKLPFSVWEKIGGEAEQTASAG
;
A
#
# COMPACT_ATOMS: atom_id res chain seq x y z
N MET A 1 -37.07 12.79 -19.71
CA MET A 1 -36.75 11.48 -19.11
C MET A 1 -36.57 10.46 -20.22
N ASN A 2 -35.35 10.32 -20.73
CA ASN A 2 -35.01 9.26 -21.67
C ASN A 2 -34.35 8.15 -20.85
N SER A 3 -35.10 7.10 -20.50
CA SER A 3 -34.58 6.04 -19.66
C SER A 3 -34.97 4.71 -20.29
N GLY A 4 -34.06 4.14 -21.08
CA GLY A 4 -34.17 2.75 -21.53
C GLY A 4 -34.31 1.77 -20.36
N VAL A 5 -33.87 2.16 -19.15
CA VAL A 5 -34.10 1.42 -17.91
C VAL A 5 -35.58 1.39 -17.54
N TYR A 6 -36.27 2.52 -17.57
CA TYR A 6 -37.71 2.59 -17.29
C TYR A 6 -38.53 1.81 -18.33
N SER A 7 -38.22 1.93 -19.64
CA SER A 7 -38.98 1.19 -20.66
C SER A 7 -38.83 -0.33 -20.52
N ARG A 8 -37.63 -0.80 -20.21
CA ARG A 8 -37.35 -2.22 -19.95
C ARG A 8 -38.04 -2.72 -18.69
N LEU A 9 -37.94 -1.99 -17.58
CA LEU A 9 -38.63 -2.32 -16.33
C LEU A 9 -40.14 -2.33 -16.51
N PHE A 10 -40.70 -1.32 -17.19
CA PHE A 10 -42.12 -1.29 -17.48
C PHE A 10 -42.56 -2.48 -18.31
N SER A 11 -41.83 -2.81 -19.38
CA SER A 11 -42.15 -3.96 -20.22
C SER A 11 -42.17 -5.26 -19.41
N LEU A 12 -41.19 -5.47 -18.52
CA LEU A 12 -41.15 -6.63 -17.64
C LEU A 12 -42.34 -6.68 -16.66
N PHE A 13 -42.65 -5.58 -16.00
CA PHE A 13 -43.77 -5.52 -15.05
C PHE A 13 -45.12 -5.66 -15.75
N ASP A 14 -45.25 -5.18 -16.99
CA ASP A 14 -46.47 -5.31 -17.79
C ASP A 14 -46.73 -6.77 -18.19
N THR A 15 -45.69 -7.58 -18.47
CA THR A 15 -45.86 -9.01 -18.79
C THR A 15 -46.53 -9.83 -17.68
N VAL A 16 -46.43 -9.38 -16.44
CA VAL A 16 -47.04 -10.03 -15.26
C VAL A 16 -48.26 -9.28 -14.72
N GLY A 17 -48.74 -8.26 -15.45
CA GLY A 17 -49.92 -7.47 -15.08
C GLY A 17 -49.68 -6.46 -13.95
N LEU A 18 -48.43 -6.16 -13.62
CA LEU A 18 -48.02 -5.23 -12.56
C LEU A 18 -47.60 -3.84 -13.09
N GLY A 19 -47.89 -3.55 -14.36
CA GLY A 19 -47.48 -2.29 -15.01
C GLY A 19 -48.18 -1.04 -14.46
N GLY A 20 -49.35 -1.20 -13.84
CA GLY A 20 -50.17 -0.12 -13.26
C GLY A 20 -50.75 0.85 -14.31
N ALA A 21 -51.93 1.41 -14.05
CA ALA A 21 -52.49 2.46 -14.91
C ALA A 21 -51.65 3.75 -14.84
N GLU A 22 -51.75 4.63 -15.84
CA GLU A 22 -51.15 5.96 -15.73
C GLU A 22 -51.72 6.72 -14.52
N GLY A 23 -50.86 7.40 -13.77
CA GLY A 23 -51.24 8.10 -12.53
C GLY A 23 -51.43 7.20 -11.30
N SER A 24 -51.32 5.87 -11.44
CA SER A 24 -51.41 4.95 -10.30
C SER A 24 -50.18 4.99 -9.39
N ARG A 25 -50.36 4.53 -8.15
CA ARG A 25 -49.27 4.32 -7.19
C ARG A 25 -48.21 3.36 -7.74
N ASP A 26 -48.63 2.22 -8.31
CA ASP A 26 -47.73 1.20 -8.86
C ASP A 26 -46.86 1.78 -9.99
N ARG A 27 -47.44 2.65 -10.82
CA ARG A 27 -46.72 3.37 -11.88
C ARG A 27 -45.70 4.37 -11.32
N ALA A 28 -46.00 5.00 -10.18
CA ALA A 28 -45.07 5.89 -9.49
C ALA A 28 -43.90 5.11 -8.84
N GLU A 29 -44.20 3.97 -8.21
CA GLU A 29 -43.18 3.08 -7.63
C GLU A 29 -42.23 2.54 -8.71
N LEU A 30 -42.75 2.14 -9.87
CA LEU A 30 -41.93 1.71 -11.00
C LEU A 30 -40.98 2.81 -11.51
N LYS A 31 -41.43 4.06 -11.55
CA LYS A 31 -40.58 5.20 -11.90
C LYS A 31 -39.47 5.42 -10.86
N ALA A 32 -39.78 5.25 -9.57
CA ALA A 32 -38.81 5.34 -8.50
C ALA A 32 -37.75 4.23 -8.60
N TYR A 33 -38.15 2.98 -8.86
CA TYR A 33 -37.21 1.88 -9.08
C TYR A 33 -36.33 2.12 -10.30
N ALA A 34 -36.90 2.58 -11.42
CA ALA A 34 -36.12 2.91 -12.60
C ALA A 34 -35.09 4.02 -12.30
N ALA A 35 -35.45 5.05 -11.54
CA ALA A 35 -34.53 6.10 -11.12
C ALA A 35 -33.41 5.57 -10.22
N ALA A 36 -33.73 4.71 -9.25
CA ALA A 36 -32.75 4.10 -8.36
C ALA A 36 -31.75 3.21 -9.14
N VAL A 37 -32.25 2.39 -10.07
CA VAL A 37 -31.41 1.55 -10.92
C VAL A 37 -30.52 2.40 -11.83
N SER A 38 -31.06 3.46 -12.44
CA SER A 38 -30.26 4.39 -13.25
C SER A 38 -29.17 5.08 -12.42
N ALA A 39 -29.46 5.45 -11.18
CA ALA A 39 -28.46 6.03 -10.28
C ALA A 39 -27.36 5.02 -9.92
N ALA A 40 -27.72 3.77 -9.62
CA ALA A 40 -26.75 2.71 -9.34
C ALA A 40 -25.87 2.41 -10.57
N LEU A 41 -26.45 2.36 -11.76
CA LEU A 41 -25.72 2.18 -13.01
C LEU A 41 -24.72 3.33 -13.23
N GLY A 42 -25.16 4.58 -13.07
CA GLY A 42 -24.28 5.74 -13.23
C GLY A 42 -23.11 5.74 -12.23
N ARG A 43 -23.33 5.27 -11.00
CA ARG A 43 -22.25 5.11 -10.01
C ARG A 43 -21.28 4.00 -10.40
N ALA A 44 -21.76 2.88 -10.94
CA ALA A 44 -20.91 1.80 -11.42
C ALA A 44 -20.07 2.23 -12.64
N GLU A 45 -20.66 2.97 -13.58
CA GLU A 45 -19.96 3.54 -14.73
C GLU A 45 -18.90 4.55 -14.30
N GLN A 46 -19.22 5.43 -13.33
CA GLN A 46 -18.24 6.35 -12.74
C GLN A 46 -17.08 5.57 -12.12
N ALA A 47 -17.36 4.61 -11.23
CA ALA A 47 -16.33 3.80 -10.59
C ALA A 47 -15.45 3.08 -11.61
N LEU A 48 -16.05 2.54 -12.68
CA LEU A 48 -15.31 1.91 -13.76
C LEU A 48 -14.39 2.91 -14.50
N SER A 49 -14.86 4.14 -14.74
CA SER A 49 -14.04 5.19 -15.36
C SER A 49 -12.85 5.62 -14.50
N GLU A 50 -13.00 5.59 -13.17
CA GLU A 50 -11.94 5.94 -12.22
C GLU A 50 -10.81 4.88 -12.18
N VAL A 51 -11.10 3.62 -12.55
CA VAL A 51 -10.12 2.52 -12.50
C VAL A 51 -9.11 2.56 -13.65
N PHE A 52 -9.48 3.02 -14.84
CA PHE A 52 -8.59 3.00 -16.00
C PHE A 52 -7.76 4.28 -16.08
N THR A 53 -6.45 4.14 -16.31
CA THR A 53 -5.49 5.26 -16.41
C THR A 53 -5.90 6.32 -17.43
N ASP A 54 -6.57 5.89 -18.51
CA ASP A 54 -6.95 6.76 -19.62
C ASP A 54 -8.21 7.59 -19.30
N THR A 55 -9.08 7.10 -18.40
CA THR A 55 -10.37 7.72 -18.08
C THR A 55 -10.46 8.25 -16.65
N MET A 56 -9.48 7.95 -15.80
CA MET A 56 -9.56 8.27 -14.38
C MET A 56 -9.72 9.77 -14.12
N GLY A 57 -10.62 10.10 -13.20
CA GLY A 57 -10.81 11.41 -12.64
C GLY A 57 -9.93 11.59 -11.40
N GLU A 58 -10.39 12.44 -10.49
CA GLU A 58 -9.63 12.77 -9.28
C GLU A 58 -9.61 11.63 -8.26
N GLU A 59 -10.71 10.87 -8.13
CA GLU A 59 -10.77 9.74 -7.19
C GLU A 59 -9.82 8.62 -7.61
N GLY A 60 -9.79 8.29 -8.90
CA GLY A 60 -8.87 7.30 -9.45
C GLY A 60 -7.40 7.70 -9.30
N ILE A 61 -7.06 8.98 -9.52
CA ILE A 61 -5.70 9.49 -9.28
C ILE A 61 -5.27 9.23 -7.83
N LEU A 62 -6.12 9.54 -6.86
CA LEU A 62 -5.81 9.33 -5.43
C LEU A 62 -5.59 7.85 -5.12
N MET A 63 -6.47 6.98 -5.61
CA MET A 63 -6.33 5.53 -5.43
C MET A 63 -5.01 5.00 -6.01
N TYR A 64 -4.61 5.47 -7.20
CA TYR A 64 -3.34 5.05 -7.79
C TYR A 64 -2.13 5.60 -7.06
N CYS A 65 -2.17 6.85 -6.57
CA CYS A 65 -1.12 7.41 -5.74
C CYS A 65 -0.89 6.56 -4.47
N ASP A 66 -1.97 6.20 -3.78
CA ASP A 66 -1.90 5.34 -2.58
C ASP A 66 -1.38 3.94 -2.93
N LEU A 67 -1.89 3.34 -4.02
CA LEU A 67 -1.49 2.00 -4.46
C LEU A 67 -0.01 1.92 -4.85
N LEU A 68 0.49 2.94 -5.53
CA LEU A 68 1.86 3.00 -6.04
C LEU A 68 2.83 3.66 -5.05
N ASN A 69 2.34 4.05 -3.87
CA ASN A 69 3.08 4.77 -2.84
C ASN A 69 3.83 5.98 -3.42
N MET A 70 3.10 6.86 -4.12
CA MET A 70 3.65 8.04 -4.77
C MET A 70 2.87 9.30 -4.43
N ASP A 71 3.56 10.43 -4.33
CA ASP A 71 2.95 11.73 -4.12
C ASP A 71 2.30 12.29 -5.40
N ARG A 72 1.37 13.24 -5.22
CA ARG A 72 0.78 14.00 -6.32
C ARG A 72 1.81 14.96 -6.92
N GLY A 73 1.81 15.08 -8.24
CA GLY A 73 2.57 16.10 -8.95
C GLY A 73 1.99 17.51 -8.77
N ALA A 74 2.62 18.51 -9.40
CA ALA A 74 2.15 19.89 -9.36
C ALA A 74 0.82 20.07 -10.10
N THR A 75 0.51 19.20 -11.07
CA THR A 75 -0.77 19.17 -11.80
C THR A 75 -1.38 17.77 -11.86
N GLN A 76 -2.70 17.69 -12.10
CA GLN A 76 -3.38 16.42 -12.30
C GLN A 76 -2.81 15.65 -13.51
N GLN A 77 -2.52 16.34 -14.62
CA GLN A 77 -1.97 15.72 -15.82
C GLN A 77 -0.59 15.11 -15.57
N GLU A 78 0.29 15.85 -14.91
CA GLU A 78 1.61 15.35 -14.50
C GLU A 78 1.49 14.13 -13.57
N THR A 79 0.53 14.14 -12.64
CA THR A 79 0.28 12.99 -11.76
C THR A 79 -0.15 11.76 -12.57
N LYS A 80 -1.04 11.93 -13.56
CA LYS A 80 -1.46 10.84 -14.45
C LYS A 80 -0.29 10.27 -15.25
N GLU A 81 0.56 11.13 -15.80
CA GLU A 81 1.75 10.71 -16.56
C GLU A 81 2.74 9.92 -15.68
N ASN A 82 2.93 10.35 -14.43
CA ASN A 82 3.74 9.62 -13.47
C ASN A 82 3.13 8.26 -13.09
N ILE A 83 1.81 8.17 -12.90
CA ILE A 83 1.09 6.91 -12.66
C ILE A 83 1.30 5.96 -13.84
N ILE A 84 1.04 6.42 -15.08
CA ILE A 84 1.21 5.61 -16.30
C ILE A 84 2.65 5.13 -16.44
N ARG A 85 3.63 6.04 -16.25
CA ARG A 85 5.05 5.70 -16.28
C ARG A 85 5.36 4.60 -15.26
N ARG A 86 4.93 4.78 -14.02
CA ARG A 86 5.19 3.83 -12.93
C ARG A 86 4.54 2.46 -13.17
N LEU A 87 3.33 2.42 -13.72
CA LEU A 87 2.67 1.16 -14.12
C LEU A 87 3.39 0.50 -15.30
N SER A 88 3.90 1.27 -16.25
CA SER A 88 4.63 0.77 -17.43
C SER A 88 6.04 0.27 -17.13
N GLU A 89 6.65 0.76 -16.05
CA GLU A 89 7.94 0.26 -15.53
C GLU A 89 7.85 -1.21 -15.06
N GLY A 90 6.64 -1.75 -14.88
CA GLY A 90 6.41 -3.12 -14.39
C GLY A 90 6.74 -3.27 -12.90
N PHE A 91 6.82 -4.51 -12.40
CA PHE A 91 7.38 -4.74 -11.07
C PHE A 91 8.84 -4.26 -11.07
N PHE A 92 9.18 -3.34 -10.17
CA PHE A 92 10.55 -2.87 -10.01
C PHE A 92 11.45 -4.05 -9.62
N PHE A 93 12.20 -4.57 -10.59
CA PHE A 93 13.26 -5.52 -10.34
C PHE A 93 14.50 -4.72 -9.99
N MET A 94 14.74 -4.54 -8.69
CA MET A 94 16.05 -4.10 -8.24
C MET A 94 17.07 -5.15 -8.68
N SER A 95 18.06 -4.73 -9.47
CA SER A 95 19.16 -5.62 -9.82
C SER A 95 19.93 -5.99 -8.54
N ARG A 96 20.56 -7.16 -8.54
CA ARG A 96 21.40 -7.56 -7.39
C ARG A 96 22.46 -6.52 -7.08
N GLN A 97 23.02 -5.85 -8.08
CA GLN A 97 24.03 -4.82 -7.88
C GLN A 97 23.46 -3.59 -7.18
N GLU A 98 22.32 -3.07 -7.63
CA GLU A 98 21.64 -1.93 -6.98
C GLU A 98 21.29 -2.26 -5.53
N PHE A 99 20.84 -3.49 -5.25
CA PHE A 99 20.61 -3.93 -3.88
C PHE A 99 21.89 -3.91 -3.03
N ARG A 100 23.01 -4.43 -3.56
CA ARG A 100 24.30 -4.38 -2.86
C ARG A 100 24.77 -2.96 -2.59
N GLU A 101 24.58 -2.05 -3.53
CA GLU A 101 24.94 -0.65 -3.36
C GLU A 101 24.13 -0.01 -2.23
N LYS A 102 22.84 -0.33 -2.12
CA LYS A 102 21.99 0.12 -1.00
C LYS A 102 22.38 -0.48 0.34
N GLU A 103 22.69 -1.77 0.39
CA GLU A 103 23.19 -2.43 1.61
C GLU A 103 24.47 -1.76 2.12
N ILE A 104 25.43 -1.52 1.22
CA ILE A 104 26.71 -0.86 1.55
C ILE A 104 26.48 0.59 1.98
N GLY A 105 25.50 1.27 1.38
CA GLY A 105 25.14 2.64 1.70
C GLY A 105 24.33 2.80 2.99
N THR A 106 23.82 1.72 3.58
CA THR A 106 22.95 1.77 4.77
C THR A 106 23.80 1.89 6.04
N PRO A 107 23.70 3.00 6.81
CA PRO A 107 24.45 3.16 8.06
C PRO A 107 24.23 2.02 9.05
N GLY A 108 25.32 1.48 9.58
CA GLY A 108 25.30 0.41 10.57
C GLY A 108 24.96 -0.97 9.99
N TYR A 109 24.71 -1.11 8.69
CA TYR A 109 24.43 -2.41 8.06
C TYR A 109 25.72 -3.14 7.70
N HIS A 110 25.91 -4.34 8.25
CA HIS A 110 27.04 -5.21 7.96
C HIS A 110 26.54 -6.56 7.48
N TYR A 111 27.11 -7.08 6.40
CA TYR A 111 26.78 -8.41 5.91
C TYR A 111 28.03 -9.25 5.64
N THR A 112 27.90 -10.55 5.84
CA THR A 112 28.87 -11.56 5.41
C THR A 112 28.15 -12.70 4.73
N VAL A 113 28.85 -13.41 3.84
CA VAL A 113 28.28 -14.58 3.14
C VAL A 113 29.01 -15.82 3.62
N GLU A 114 28.31 -16.70 4.30
CA GLU A 114 28.83 -17.98 4.81
C GLU A 114 27.89 -19.12 4.38
N ASN A 115 28.44 -20.19 3.80
CA ASN A 115 27.65 -21.37 3.37
C ASN A 115 26.44 -21.04 2.49
N LEU A 116 26.59 -20.10 1.56
CA LEU A 116 25.51 -19.61 0.67
C LEU A 116 24.36 -18.91 1.41
N GLN A 117 24.51 -18.62 2.70
CA GLN A 117 23.59 -17.81 3.49
C GLN A 117 24.22 -16.47 3.81
N GLU A 118 23.40 -15.42 3.69
CA GLU A 118 23.82 -14.10 4.06
C GLU A 118 23.51 -13.86 5.54
N LYS A 119 24.55 -13.51 6.29
CA LYS A 119 24.48 -13.15 7.69
C LYS A 119 24.53 -11.64 7.81
N VAL A 120 23.53 -11.07 8.47
CA VAL A 120 23.38 -9.62 8.61
C VAL A 120 23.48 -9.24 10.08
N HIS A 121 24.20 -8.15 10.33
CA HIS A 121 24.34 -7.55 11.63
C HIS A 121 24.19 -6.03 11.52
N VAL A 122 23.39 -5.44 12.41
CA VAL A 122 23.20 -3.99 12.49
C VAL A 122 23.94 -3.48 13.72
N SER A 123 24.95 -2.64 13.53
CA SER A 123 25.78 -2.08 14.61
C SER A 123 26.55 -0.82 14.19
N PRO A 124 26.67 0.21 15.05
CA PRO A 124 25.99 0.33 16.35
C PRO A 124 24.48 0.51 16.16
N VAL A 125 23.67 0.12 17.15
CA VAL A 125 22.22 0.37 17.12
C VAL A 125 21.93 1.73 17.74
N ASN A 126 21.33 2.62 16.97
CA ASN A 126 20.86 3.93 17.40
C ASN A 126 19.67 4.37 16.51
N GLN A 127 19.06 5.52 16.80
CA GLN A 127 17.90 5.98 16.03
C GLN A 127 18.17 6.12 14.52
N GLU A 128 19.36 6.59 14.14
CA GLU A 128 19.74 6.81 12.74
C GLU A 128 19.89 5.48 11.98
N THR A 129 20.69 4.56 12.54
CA THR A 129 20.96 3.24 11.94
C THR A 129 19.72 2.37 11.89
N LEU A 130 18.85 2.42 12.91
CA LEU A 130 17.57 1.71 12.92
C LEU A 130 16.60 2.26 11.88
N ALA A 131 16.49 3.59 11.76
CA ALA A 131 15.65 4.21 10.73
C ALA A 131 16.13 3.82 9.32
N ALA A 132 17.45 3.92 9.06
CA ALA A 132 18.01 3.55 7.77
C ALA A 132 17.84 2.05 7.44
N PHE A 133 18.05 1.18 8.44
CA PHE A 133 17.82 -0.25 8.27
C PHE A 133 16.33 -0.57 8.04
N SER A 134 15.43 0.09 8.76
CA SER A 134 13.98 0.00 8.52
C SER A 134 13.62 0.38 7.08
N ASP A 135 14.18 1.46 6.56
CA ASP A 135 13.92 1.89 5.19
C ASP A 135 14.42 0.85 4.16
N LEU A 136 15.62 0.32 4.36
CA LEU A 136 16.17 -0.76 3.52
C LEU A 136 15.28 -2.03 3.58
N TYR A 137 14.89 -2.45 4.78
CA TYR A 137 14.12 -3.67 5.00
C TYR A 137 12.71 -3.58 4.39
N ASN A 138 12.04 -2.43 4.54
CA ASN A 138 10.65 -2.29 4.11
C ASN A 138 10.52 -1.95 2.62
N ASN A 139 11.50 -1.25 2.03
CA ASN A 139 11.36 -0.74 0.67
C ASN A 139 12.24 -1.47 -0.35
N ASP A 140 13.35 -2.08 0.08
CA ASP A 140 14.40 -2.53 -0.83
C ASP A 140 14.69 -4.03 -0.76
N TYR A 141 14.34 -4.72 0.33
CA TYR A 141 14.50 -6.17 0.42
C TYR A 141 13.62 -6.91 -0.59
N PRO A 142 14.20 -7.77 -1.44
CA PRO A 142 13.43 -8.61 -2.33
C PRO A 142 12.49 -9.53 -1.55
N ALA A 143 11.26 -9.72 -2.02
CA ALA A 143 10.25 -10.56 -1.33
C ALA A 143 10.68 -12.03 -1.10
N PHE A 144 11.66 -12.52 -1.84
CA PHE A 144 12.21 -13.88 -1.72
C PHE A 144 13.57 -13.92 -0.99
N PHE A 145 14.05 -12.79 -0.49
CA PHE A 145 15.31 -12.67 0.23
C PHE A 145 15.05 -12.57 1.73
N ALA A 146 15.54 -13.56 2.49
CA ALA A 146 15.49 -13.57 3.94
C ALA A 146 16.91 -13.81 4.47
N PRO A 147 17.63 -12.75 4.88
CA PRO A 147 18.94 -12.93 5.48
C PRO A 147 18.83 -13.52 6.89
N GLN A 148 19.91 -14.14 7.34
CA GLN A 148 20.04 -14.58 8.71
C GLN A 148 20.57 -13.43 9.55
N PHE A 149 19.73 -12.84 10.38
CA PHE A 149 20.18 -11.89 11.39
C PHE A 149 20.97 -12.62 12.49
N THR A 150 22.17 -12.15 12.79
CA THR A 150 23.11 -12.78 13.74
C THR A 150 23.42 -11.94 14.98
N GLY A 151 22.68 -10.86 15.19
CA GLY A 151 22.74 -10.11 16.43
C GLY A 151 22.15 -10.89 17.60
N ALA A 152 22.43 -10.38 18.80
CA ALA A 152 22.04 -11.04 20.05
C ALA A 152 20.67 -10.55 20.59
N GLY A 153 19.99 -9.70 19.82
CA GLY A 153 18.72 -9.08 20.19
C GLY A 153 18.92 -7.84 21.06
N LEU A 154 17.92 -6.95 21.03
CA LEU A 154 17.89 -5.75 21.85
C LEU A 154 17.10 -6.01 23.14
N THR A 155 17.61 -5.53 24.27
CA THR A 155 16.85 -5.53 25.53
C THR A 155 15.79 -4.44 25.52
N PHE A 156 14.73 -4.61 26.32
CA PHE A 156 13.73 -3.55 26.49
C PHE A 156 14.36 -2.28 27.08
N ASP A 157 15.27 -2.41 28.04
CA ASP A 157 15.98 -1.25 28.62
C ASP A 157 16.76 -0.46 27.56
N PHE A 158 17.39 -1.17 26.61
CA PHE A 158 18.09 -0.51 25.51
C PHE A 158 17.11 0.16 24.55
N LEU A 159 16.01 -0.51 24.19
CA LEU A 159 14.97 0.08 23.35
C LEU A 159 14.37 1.35 23.98
N ASP A 160 14.12 1.32 25.29
CA ASP A 160 13.65 2.49 26.04
C ASP A 160 14.70 3.61 26.06
N SER A 161 16.00 3.25 26.10
CA SER A 161 17.10 4.22 26.04
C SER A 161 17.22 4.94 24.69
N LEU A 162 16.65 4.37 23.62
CA LEU A 162 16.61 5.01 22.31
C LEU A 162 15.61 6.18 22.25
N ASP A 163 14.81 6.42 23.29
CA ASP A 163 13.85 7.54 23.41
C ASP A 163 12.89 7.66 22.20
N TYR A 164 12.53 6.53 21.59
CA TYR A 164 11.48 6.51 20.59
C TYR A 164 10.12 6.67 21.24
N ARG A 165 9.29 7.55 20.69
CA ARG A 165 7.86 7.56 21.02
C ARG A 165 7.21 6.32 20.43
N TRP A 166 6.13 5.84 21.06
CA TRP A 166 5.43 4.62 20.63
C TRP A 166 5.09 4.61 19.13
N PHE A 167 4.70 5.75 18.55
CA PHE A 167 4.36 5.85 17.13
C PHE A 167 5.59 5.92 16.20
N GLU A 168 6.77 6.25 16.71
CA GLU A 168 8.02 6.27 15.95
C GLU A 168 8.57 4.85 15.85
N SER A 169 8.52 4.08 16.94
CA SER A 169 8.81 2.65 16.93
C SER A 169 7.89 1.88 15.98
N ASP A 170 6.59 2.18 15.99
CA ASP A 170 5.60 1.52 15.13
C ASP A 170 5.85 1.81 13.63
N ARG A 171 6.40 3.00 13.32
CA ARG A 171 6.74 3.40 11.94
C ARG A 171 7.93 2.63 11.37
N LEU A 172 8.78 2.04 12.20
CA LEU A 172 9.89 1.21 11.74
C LEU A 172 9.39 -0.09 11.07
N LYS A 173 8.17 -0.54 11.42
CA LYS A 173 7.50 -1.71 10.80
C LYS A 173 8.36 -2.99 10.74
N LEU A 174 9.38 -3.09 11.61
CA LEU A 174 10.25 -4.25 11.69
C LEU A 174 9.54 -5.37 12.46
N PRO A 175 9.54 -6.62 11.97
CA PRO A 175 8.91 -7.73 12.68
C PRO A 175 9.72 -8.14 13.92
N PHE A 176 9.05 -8.69 14.94
CA PHE A 176 9.68 -9.16 16.18
C PHE A 176 10.88 -10.10 15.95
N SER A 177 10.83 -10.95 14.91
CA SER A 177 11.94 -11.84 14.56
C SER A 177 13.24 -11.13 14.16
N VAL A 178 13.14 -9.87 13.73
CA VAL A 178 14.29 -9.01 13.44
C VAL A 178 14.78 -8.37 14.74
N TRP A 179 13.87 -7.82 15.55
CA TRP A 179 14.22 -7.23 16.86
C TRP A 179 14.98 -8.18 17.79
N GLU A 180 14.61 -9.46 17.81
CA GLU A 180 15.28 -10.51 18.59
C GLU A 180 16.68 -10.86 18.09
N LYS A 181 17.07 -10.38 16.91
CA LYS A 181 18.30 -10.79 16.20
C LYS A 181 19.13 -9.64 15.66
N ILE A 182 18.80 -8.39 15.97
CA ILE A 182 19.63 -7.21 15.68
C ILE A 182 20.30 -6.72 16.96
N GLY A 183 21.41 -5.99 16.81
CA GLY A 183 22.22 -5.51 17.94
C GLY A 183 23.33 -6.46 18.38
N GLY A 184 24.33 -5.89 19.07
CA GLY A 184 25.55 -6.57 19.50
C GLY A 184 25.54 -7.01 20.97
N GLU A 185 26.47 -7.88 21.38
CA GLU A 185 26.63 -8.31 22.78
C GLU A 185 26.87 -7.13 23.74
N ALA A 186 27.50 -6.05 23.27
CA ALA A 186 27.75 -4.84 24.07
C ALA A 186 26.46 -4.12 24.47
N GLU A 187 25.42 -4.18 23.64
CA GLU A 187 24.13 -3.50 23.84
C GLU A 187 23.23 -4.26 24.84
N GLN A 188 23.63 -5.47 25.26
CA GLN A 188 22.99 -6.21 26.35
C GLN A 188 23.47 -5.75 27.74
N THR A 189 24.65 -5.14 27.84
CA THR A 189 25.31 -4.81 29.12
C THR A 189 24.82 -3.51 29.78
N ALA A 190 23.92 -2.76 29.12
CA ALA A 190 23.27 -1.60 29.74
C ALA A 190 22.39 -1.96 30.95
N SER A 191 22.16 -3.25 31.22
CA SER A 191 21.41 -3.78 32.38
C SER A 191 22.25 -4.21 33.59
N ALA A 192 23.58 -4.03 33.56
CA ALA A 192 24.49 -4.49 34.64
C ALA A 192 25.23 -3.37 35.40
N GLY A 193 24.77 -2.12 35.29
CA GLY A 193 25.35 -0.94 35.95
C GLY A 193 24.39 -0.25 36.92
#